data_AF-A0A8H7IEH7-F1
#
_entry.id   AF-A0A8H7IEH7-F1
#
_cell.length_a   1.000
_cell.length_b   1.000
_cell.length_c   1.000
_cell.angle_alpha   90.00
_cell.angle_beta   90.00
_cell.angle_gamma   90.00
#
_symmetry.space_group_name_H-M   'P 1'
#
loop_
_entity.id
_entity.type
_entity.pdbx_description
1 polymer ?
#
loop_
_entity_poly.entity_id
_entity_poly.type
_entity_poly.pdbx_seq_one_letter_code
_entity_poly.pdbx_strand_id
1 'polypeptide(L)'
;MISLSGFTPASIKKAMASPIPFLLMHLPPHEPLPILSTKQDEEATQTHSAPTSSESSSSSDSIGSMVWNPKLGGTNGLLGGCMEVRWALSQRQRQDEAGRPVLYWKGKKLEHWVPETQDGEIGKRFLGTC
;
A
#
# COMPACT_ATOMS: atom_id res chain seq x y z
N MET A 1 -5.06 4.24 9.95
CA MET A 1 -3.84 3.50 10.33
C MET A 1 -3.22 2.93 9.06
N ILE A 2 -1.91 3.11 8.90
CA ILE A 2 -1.13 2.58 7.77
C ILE A 2 -0.17 1.54 8.35
N SER A 3 -0.03 0.39 7.68
CA SER A 3 0.78 -0.74 8.13
C SER A 3 1.45 -1.43 6.96
N LEU A 4 2.67 -1.94 7.18
CA LEU A 4 3.37 -2.82 6.22
C LEU A 4 2.93 -4.28 6.33
N SER A 5 2.21 -4.63 7.39
CA SER A 5 1.63 -5.96 7.61
C SER A 5 0.12 -5.91 7.48
N GLY A 6 -0.49 -7.04 7.09
CA GLY A 6 -1.93 -7.19 7.03
C GLY A 6 -2.62 -7.00 8.39
N PHE A 7 -3.92 -6.72 8.36
CA PHE A 7 -4.73 -6.55 9.57
C PHE A 7 -5.46 -7.85 9.93
N THR A 8 -5.48 -8.18 11.21
CA THR A 8 -6.25 -9.34 11.69
C THR A 8 -7.77 -9.10 11.53
N PRO A 9 -8.59 -10.16 11.41
CA PRO A 9 -10.05 -10.02 11.38
C PRO A 9 -10.62 -9.26 12.59
N ALA A 10 -10.03 -9.46 13.78
CA ALA A 10 -10.44 -8.75 14.99
C ALA A 10 -10.19 -7.24 14.89
N SER A 11 -9.02 -6.84 14.37
CA SER A 11 -8.67 -5.43 14.12
C SER A 11 -9.63 -4.80 13.10
N ILE A 12 -9.93 -5.51 12.01
CA ILE A 12 -10.87 -5.05 10.99
C ILE A 12 -12.27 -4.88 11.60
N LYS A 13 -12.78 -5.88 12.33
CA LYS A 13 -14.10 -5.82 12.97
C LYS A 13 -14.21 -4.62 13.93
N LYS A 14 -13.15 -4.37 14.71
CA LYS A 14 -13.10 -3.21 15.62
C LYS A 14 -13.10 -1.88 14.86
N ALA A 15 -12.35 -1.78 13.77
CA ALA A 15 -12.35 -0.60 12.91
C ALA A 15 -13.73 -0.35 12.28
N MET A 16 -14.41 -1.41 11.83
CA MET A 16 -15.75 -1.32 11.25
C MET A 16 -16.82 -0.90 12.27
N ALA A 17 -16.70 -1.34 13.53
CA ALA A 17 -17.60 -0.96 14.62
C ALA A 17 -17.29 0.42 15.23
N SER A 18 -16.20 1.06 14.82
CA SER A 18 -15.78 2.35 15.37
C SER A 18 -16.80 3.46 15.08
N PRO A 19 -17.14 4.33 16.06
CA PRO A 19 -18.05 5.45 15.84
C PRO A 19 -17.39 6.62 15.10
N ILE A 20 -16.05 6.64 14.99
CA ILE A 20 -15.30 7.67 14.29
C ILE A 20 -14.98 7.25 12.85
N PRO A 21 -14.91 8.18 11.88
CA PRO A 21 -14.44 7.89 10.53
C PRO A 21 -13.04 7.28 10.55
N PHE A 22 -12.87 6.11 9.94
CA PHE A 22 -11.62 5.36 10.06
C PHE A 22 -11.23 4.63 8.78
N LEU A 23 -9.91 4.57 8.53
CA LEU A 23 -9.27 3.95 7.38
C LEU A 23 -8.13 3.04 7.84
N LEU A 24 -8.09 1.83 7.31
CA LEU A 24 -7.00 0.85 7.43
C LEU A 24 -6.34 0.70 6.05
N MET A 25 -5.03 0.88 5.97
CA MET A 25 -4.26 0.72 4.74
C MET A 25 -3.08 -0.21 4.99
N HIS A 26 -3.02 -1.30 4.23
CA HIS A 26 -1.93 -2.25 4.18
C HIS A 26 -1.13 -2.01 2.90
N LEU A 27 0.15 -1.65 3.06
CA LEU A 27 1.09 -1.46 1.96
C LEU A 27 2.20 -2.51 2.13
N PRO A 28 2.10 -3.67 1.49
CA PRO A 28 3.12 -4.69 1.60
C PRO A 28 4.47 -4.13 1.13
N PRO A 29 5.59 -4.62 1.69
CA PRO A 29 6.92 -4.21 1.25
C PRO A 29 7.09 -4.44 -0.24
N HIS A 30 7.74 -3.49 -0.93
CA HIS A 30 8.27 -3.75 -2.26
C HIS A 30 9.43 -4.73 -2.09
N GLU A 31 9.24 -6.00 -2.44
CA GLU A 31 10.36 -6.92 -2.54
C GLU A 31 11.27 -6.41 -3.67
N PRO A 32 12.54 -6.04 -3.38
CA PRO A 32 13.48 -5.77 -4.44
C PRO A 32 13.66 -7.08 -5.21
N LEU A 33 13.36 -7.05 -6.52
CA LEU A 33 13.59 -8.18 -7.41
C LEU A 33 15.02 -8.70 -7.18
N PRO A 34 15.22 -10.02 -7.05
CA PRO A 34 16.56 -10.57 -6.90
C PRO A 34 17.36 -10.16 -8.14
N ILE A 35 18.36 -9.31 -7.94
CA ILE A 35 19.31 -8.91 -8.97
C ILE A 35 19.87 -10.22 -9.53
N LEU A 36 19.56 -10.49 -10.80
CA LEU A 36 20.06 -11.64 -11.53
C LEU A 36 21.59 -11.58 -11.48
N SER A 37 22.20 -12.30 -10.53
CA SER A 37 23.64 -12.50 -10.50
C SER A 37 23.96 -13.32 -11.74
N THR A 38 24.43 -12.61 -12.76
CA THR A 38 24.98 -13.14 -14.00
C THR A 38 26.13 -14.05 -13.62
N LYS A 39 25.85 -15.36 -13.50
CA LYS A 39 26.87 -16.40 -13.61
C LYS A 39 26.76 -16.95 -15.02
N GLN A 40 27.49 -16.32 -15.94
CA GLN A 40 27.89 -16.93 -17.18
C GLN A 40 29.04 -17.92 -16.90
N ASP A 41 29.10 -18.95 -17.75
CA ASP A 41 30.15 -19.98 -17.91
C ASP A 41 29.92 -21.25 -17.04
N GLU A 42 29.73 -22.49 -17.53
CA GLU A 42 29.81 -23.13 -18.87
C GLU A 42 28.93 -24.41 -18.98
N GLU A 43 28.44 -24.66 -20.20
CA GLU A 43 28.38 -25.91 -21.01
C GLU A 43 27.98 -27.32 -20.46
N ALA A 44 26.87 -27.82 -21.05
CA ALA A 44 26.49 -29.19 -21.47
C ALA A 44 26.35 -30.38 -20.48
N THR A 45 25.12 -30.91 -20.33
CA THR A 45 24.60 -32.11 -21.06
C THR A 45 23.15 -32.40 -20.67
N GLN A 46 22.30 -32.66 -21.67
CA GLN A 46 20.87 -33.00 -21.57
C GLN A 46 20.65 -34.40 -20.95
N THR A 47 19.63 -34.56 -20.09
CA THR A 47 18.82 -35.79 -20.06
C THR A 47 17.40 -35.49 -19.53
N HIS A 48 16.41 -35.96 -20.29
CA HIS A 48 14.96 -35.84 -20.06
C HIS A 48 14.50 -36.43 -18.72
N SER A 49 13.57 -35.78 -18.01
CA SER A 49 12.45 -36.40 -17.26
C SER A 49 11.51 -35.36 -16.59
N ALA A 50 10.21 -35.49 -16.89
CA ALA A 50 9.02 -35.00 -16.18
C ALA A 50 8.75 -33.47 -16.08
N PRO A 51 7.51 -33.00 -16.35
CA PRO A 51 7.08 -31.67 -15.97
C PRO A 51 6.78 -31.69 -14.46
N THR A 52 7.81 -31.62 -13.62
CA THR A 52 7.62 -31.18 -12.25
C THR A 52 7.18 -29.74 -12.34
N SER A 53 5.93 -29.51 -12.01
CA SER A 53 5.26 -28.22 -11.86
C SER A 53 6.26 -27.17 -11.39
N SER A 54 6.83 -26.46 -12.36
CA SER A 54 7.51 -25.21 -12.12
C SER A 54 6.43 -24.31 -11.55
N GLU A 55 6.40 -24.25 -10.22
CA GLU A 55 5.74 -23.18 -9.49
C GLU A 55 6.34 -21.90 -10.05
N SER A 56 5.71 -21.39 -11.11
CA SER A 56 5.75 -19.99 -11.43
C SER A 56 5.21 -19.33 -10.18
N SER A 57 6.13 -19.00 -9.26
CA SER A 57 5.97 -17.88 -8.35
C SER A 57 5.77 -16.67 -9.25
N SER A 58 4.55 -16.56 -9.78
CA SER A 58 3.98 -15.32 -10.23
C SER A 58 4.21 -14.41 -9.04
N SER A 59 5.26 -13.59 -9.15
CA SER A 59 5.52 -12.44 -8.30
C SER A 59 4.31 -11.53 -8.55
N SER A 60 3.20 -11.93 -7.95
CA SER A 60 1.99 -11.18 -7.89
C SER A 60 2.41 -10.02 -7.02
N ASP A 61 2.85 -8.94 -7.67
CA ASP A 61 3.17 -7.67 -7.03
C ASP A 61 2.16 -7.50 -5.92
N SER A 62 2.61 -7.58 -4.67
CA SER A 62 1.68 -7.75 -3.56
C SER A 62 0.80 -6.51 -3.52
N ILE A 63 -0.43 -6.61 -4.05
CA ILE A 63 -1.32 -5.45 -4.17
C ILE A 63 -1.77 -5.15 -2.73
N GLY A 64 -1.48 -3.93 -2.28
CA GLY A 64 -1.92 -3.46 -0.97
C GLY A 64 -3.44 -3.52 -0.80
N SER A 65 -3.92 -3.45 0.43
CA SER A 65 -5.35 -3.43 0.72
C SER A 65 -5.74 -2.18 1.48
N MET A 66 -6.96 -1.69 1.23
CA MET A 66 -7.51 -0.56 1.97
C MET A 66 -8.95 -0.83 2.35
N VAL A 67 -9.26 -0.58 3.63
CA VAL A 67 -10.58 -0.83 4.22
C VAL A 67 -10.99 0.42 4.99
N TRP A 68 -12.21 0.88 4.76
CA TRP A 68 -12.80 2.00 5.50
C TRP A 68 -14.12 1.61 6.14
N ASN A 69 -14.46 2.28 7.24
CA ASN A 69 -15.72 2.02 7.92
C ASN A 69 -16.90 2.84 7.34
N PRO A 70 -18.15 2.51 7.70
CA PRO A 70 -19.33 3.23 7.20
C PRO A 70 -19.37 4.70 7.64
N LYS A 71 -18.74 5.05 8.76
CA LYS A 71 -18.65 6.45 9.22
C LYS A 71 -17.76 7.29 8.32
N LEU A 72 -16.79 6.70 7.64
CA LEU A 72 -15.99 7.37 6.62
C LEU A 72 -16.68 7.34 5.25
N GLY A 73 -16.94 6.14 4.72
CA GLY A 73 -17.33 5.97 3.32
C GLY A 73 -18.76 5.49 3.06
N GLY A 74 -19.61 5.38 4.09
CA GLY A 74 -21.03 5.02 3.91
C GLY A 74 -21.86 6.21 3.41
N THR A 75 -23.09 5.95 2.96
CA THR A 75 -24.03 6.99 2.46
C THR A 75 -24.29 8.10 3.47
N ASN A 76 -24.34 7.75 4.76
CA ASN A 76 -24.47 8.68 5.89
C ASN A 76 -23.13 8.97 6.59
N GLY A 77 -22.01 8.58 5.96
CA GLY A 77 -20.67 8.84 6.45
C GLY A 77 -20.13 10.19 5.98
N LEU A 78 -18.93 10.54 6.45
CA LEU A 78 -18.26 11.80 6.15
C LEU A 78 -18.14 12.08 4.64
N LEU A 79 -17.88 11.04 3.85
CA LEU A 79 -17.69 11.16 2.40
C LEU A 79 -18.94 10.76 1.60
N GLY A 80 -20.06 10.50 2.28
CA GLY A 80 -21.38 10.34 1.68
C GLY A 80 -21.52 9.21 0.66
N GLY A 81 -20.77 8.12 0.81
CA GLY A 81 -20.83 6.99 -0.13
C GLY A 81 -20.05 7.19 -1.42
N CYS A 82 -19.43 8.35 -1.63
CA CYS A 82 -18.77 8.71 -2.89
C CYS A 82 -17.25 8.59 -2.84
N MET A 83 -16.71 7.84 -1.87
CA MET A 83 -15.27 7.61 -1.77
C MET A 83 -14.88 6.43 -2.67
N GLU A 84 -13.82 6.62 -3.44
CA GLU A 84 -13.27 5.64 -4.35
C GLU A 84 -11.75 5.57 -4.22
N VAL A 85 -11.19 4.41 -4.60
CA VAL A 85 -9.75 4.15 -4.59
C VAL A 85 -9.38 3.62 -5.95
N ARG A 86 -8.37 4.21 -6.56
CA ARG A 86 -7.88 3.81 -7.88
C ARG A 86 -6.37 3.67 -7.81
N TRP A 87 -5.83 2.60 -8.38
CA TRP A 87 -4.38 2.43 -8.52
C TRP A 87 -3.91 3.28 -9.70
N ALA A 88 -3.10 4.29 -9.43
CA ALA A 88 -2.45 5.08 -10.47
C ALA A 88 -1.13 4.39 -10.85
N LEU A 89 -1.06 3.93 -12.10
CA LEU A 89 0.18 3.44 -12.70
C LEU A 89 1.07 4.63 -13.06
N SER A 90 2.33 4.62 -12.64
CA SER A 90 3.29 5.64 -13.03
C SER A 90 3.53 5.59 -14.54
N GLN A 91 3.21 6.66 -15.27
CA GLN A 91 3.50 6.78 -16.70
C GLN A 91 5.00 6.88 -17.01
N ARG A 92 5.84 7.18 -16.01
CA ARG A 92 7.30 7.03 -16.13
C ARG A 92 7.63 5.57 -15.91
N GLN A 93 7.65 4.84 -17.01
CA GLN A 93 8.08 3.46 -17.13
C GLN A 93 9.57 3.29 -16.74
N ARG A 94 9.90 3.51 -15.47
CA ARG A 94 10.94 2.73 -14.80
C ARG A 94 10.24 1.46 -14.36
N GLN A 95 10.82 0.34 -14.75
CA GLN A 95 10.23 -1.00 -14.70
C GLN A 95 9.86 -1.49 -13.28
N ASP A 96 10.11 -0.68 -12.25
CA ASP A 96 10.05 -1.04 -10.83
C ASP A 96 9.07 -0.17 -10.00
N GLU A 97 8.34 0.78 -10.60
CA GLU A 97 7.41 1.61 -9.82
C GLU A 97 6.01 0.99 -9.80
N ALA A 98 5.77 0.14 -8.79
CA ALA A 98 4.44 -0.36 -8.46
C ALA A 98 3.44 0.80 -8.34
N GLY A 99 2.22 0.59 -8.83
CA GLY A 99 1.17 1.61 -8.81
C GLY A 99 0.92 2.16 -7.40
N ARG A 100 0.52 3.43 -7.31
CA ARG A 100 0.21 4.08 -6.02
C ARG A 100 -1.31 4.17 -5.84
N PRO A 101 -1.85 3.86 -4.64
CA PRO A 101 -3.28 4.04 -4.41
C PRO A 101 -3.62 5.53 -4.35
N VAL A 102 -4.62 5.95 -5.11
CA VAL A 102 -5.10 7.33 -5.18
C VAL A 102 -6.56 7.36 -4.75
N LEU A 103 -6.87 8.28 -3.83
CA LEU A 103 -8.22 8.52 -3.35
C LEU A 103 -8.97 9.48 -4.28
N TYR A 104 -10.23 9.15 -4.52
CA TYR A 104 -11.19 9.98 -5.25
C TYR A 104 -12.42 10.20 -4.39
N TRP A 105 -13.03 11.38 -4.54
CA TRP A 105 -14.31 11.74 -3.93
C TRP A 105 -15.20 12.43 -4.95
N LYS A 106 -16.41 11.92 -5.17
CA LYS A 106 -17.36 12.43 -6.18
C LYS A 106 -16.72 12.54 -7.58
N GLY A 107 -15.97 11.50 -7.97
CA GLY A 107 -15.25 11.45 -9.25
C GLY A 107 -14.03 12.37 -9.37
N LYS A 108 -13.71 13.16 -8.34
CA LYS A 108 -12.53 14.04 -8.32
C LYS A 108 -11.42 13.41 -7.50
N LYS A 109 -10.18 13.46 -8.00
CA LYS A 109 -9.01 13.08 -7.23
C LYS A 109 -8.92 13.95 -5.98
N LEU A 110 -8.73 13.34 -4.81
CA LEU A 110 -8.43 14.10 -3.60
C LEU A 110 -6.97 14.55 -3.67
N GLU A 111 -6.76 15.85 -3.58
CA GLU A 111 -5.41 16.40 -3.50
C GLU A 111 -4.74 15.99 -2.20
N HIS A 112 -3.43 15.76 -2.29
CA HIS A 112 -2.64 15.53 -1.10
C HIS A 112 -2.58 16.84 -0.33
N TRP A 113 -3.06 16.83 0.92
CA TRP A 113 -2.82 17.93 1.84
C TRP A 113 -1.80 17.45 2.86
N VAL A 114 -0.61 18.02 2.79
CA VAL A 114 0.40 17.93 3.84
C VAL A 114 0.38 19.30 4.50
N PRO A 115 -0.05 19.44 5.77
CA PRO A 115 0.04 20.72 6.45
C PRO A 115 1.48 21.21 6.40
N GLU A 116 1.68 22.46 6.04
CA GLU A 116 2.99 23.10 6.17
C GLU A 116 3.40 22.99 7.63
N THR A 117 4.46 22.24 7.90
CA THR A 117 5.12 22.29 9.19
C THR A 117 5.55 23.74 9.36
N GLN A 118 4.99 24.46 10.33
CA GLN A 118 5.60 25.70 10.76
C GLN A 118 6.97 25.35 11.32
N ASP A 119 7.99 25.48 10.48
CA ASP A 119 9.39 25.33 10.81
C ASP A 119 9.74 26.42 11.84
N GLY A 120 9.49 26.15 13.13
CA GLY A 120 9.83 27.12 14.18
C GLY A 120 9.36 26.84 15.61
N GLU A 121 8.25 26.13 15.85
CA GLU A 121 7.67 26.09 17.21
C GLU A 121 7.60 24.72 17.90
N ILE A 122 7.68 23.61 17.17
CA ILE A 122 7.49 22.27 17.79
C ILE A 122 8.71 21.86 18.65
N GLY A 123 9.89 22.45 18.42
CA GLY A 123 11.11 22.17 19.20
C GLY A 123 11.20 22.86 20.56
N LYS A 124 10.34 23.84 20.89
CA LYS A 124 10.48 24.65 22.13
C LYS A 124 9.63 24.17 23.30
N ARG A 125 8.68 23.25 23.09
CA ARG A 125 7.81 22.73 24.18
C ARG A 125 8.37 21.54 24.96
N PHE A 126 9.49 20.95 24.53
CA PHE A 126 10.07 19.76 25.17
C PHE A 126 11.45 19.97 25.80
N LEU A 127 12.02 21.18 25.71
CA LEU A 127 13.23 21.53 26.48
C LEU A 127 12.80 22.26 27.75
N GLY A 128 12.22 21.50 28.68
CA GLY A 128 12.18 21.90 30.08
C GLY A 128 13.62 22.00 30.59
N THR A 129 13.98 23.17 31.10
CA THR A 129 15.18 23.39 31.91
C THR A 129 15.10 22.51 33.16
N CYS A 130 16.03 21.56 33.27
CA CYS A 130 16.52 21.04 34.54
C CYS A 130 17.98 21.46 34.68
#